data_AF-A0A2P5KV65-F1
#
_entry.id   AF-A0A2P5KV65-F1
#
_cell.length_a   1.000
_cell.length_b   1.000
_cell.length_c   1.000
_cell.angle_alpha   90.00
_cell.angle_beta   90.00
_cell.angle_gamma   90.00
#
_symmetry.space_group_name_H-M   'P 1'
#
loop_
_entity.id
_entity.type
_entity.pdbx_description
1 polymer ?
#
loop_
_entity_poly.entity_id
_entity_poly.type
_entity_poly.pdbx_seq_one_letter_code
_entity_poly.pdbx_strand_id
1 'polypeptide(L)'
;MPHSTPADAIEPGVLQTYAGSTPQRDAFESAIKGARVVAALAPYGVALAVVVVRRHVLAVEACEGTLALLGRVADLRQWGSTGRKRLGVAVLQSGAEAGPRAIEAAARAGLEGVVITRRAGGAMVPDAEAVGAAKRRGLFLASIEMREIDTVEHESGNGTHQ
;
A
#
# COMPACT_ATOMS: atom_id res chain seq x y z
N MET A 1 9.64 10.26 -23.44
CA MET A 1 8.27 10.10 -22.90
C MET A 1 8.37 9.06 -21.80
N PRO A 2 7.89 9.28 -20.57
CA PRO A 2 7.85 8.20 -19.59
C PRO A 2 6.86 7.15 -20.10
N HIS A 3 7.35 5.95 -20.37
CA HIS A 3 6.51 4.82 -20.73
C HIS A 3 5.68 4.47 -19.48
N SER A 4 4.36 4.58 -19.58
CA SER A 4 3.47 4.12 -18.52
C SER A 4 3.55 2.60 -18.47
N THR A 5 4.28 2.05 -17.51
CA THR A 5 4.32 0.61 -17.27
C THR A 5 2.89 0.12 -16.98
N PRO A 6 2.38 -0.86 -17.73
CA PRO A 6 1.05 -1.38 -17.49
C PRO A 6 0.99 -2.05 -16.10
N ALA A 7 -0.16 -1.96 -15.43
CA ALA A 7 -0.29 -2.31 -14.01
C ALA A 7 -0.03 -3.81 -13.71
N ASP A 8 -0.11 -4.66 -14.73
CA ASP A 8 0.23 -6.09 -14.72
C ASP A 8 1.73 -6.36 -14.86
N ALA A 9 2.52 -5.41 -15.33
CA ALA A 9 3.99 -5.47 -15.35
C ALA A 9 4.63 -4.99 -14.02
N ILE A 10 3.83 -4.76 -12.97
CA ILE A 10 4.31 -4.41 -11.63
C ILE A 10 4.04 -5.55 -10.66
N GLU A 11 5.09 -6.26 -10.25
CA GLU A 11 4.98 -7.35 -9.29
C GLU A 11 5.42 -6.93 -7.88
N PRO A 12 4.70 -7.42 -6.85
CA PRO A 12 5.08 -7.20 -5.47
C PRO A 12 6.32 -8.03 -5.12
N GLY A 13 7.26 -7.39 -4.43
CA GLY A 13 8.34 -8.05 -3.73
C GLY A 13 7.87 -8.74 -2.44
N VAL A 14 8.83 -9.10 -1.60
CA VAL A 14 8.54 -9.74 -0.31
C VAL A 14 7.91 -8.72 0.65
N LEU A 15 6.79 -9.09 1.27
CA LEU A 15 6.20 -8.33 2.36
C LEU A 15 6.98 -8.58 3.65
N GLN A 16 7.71 -7.57 4.13
CA GLN A 16 8.53 -7.67 5.34
C GLN A 16 7.83 -7.01 6.52
N THR A 17 7.64 -7.73 7.63
CA THR A 17 6.96 -7.21 8.83
C THR A 17 7.96 -6.67 9.86
N TYR A 18 7.68 -5.50 10.42
CA TYR A 18 8.53 -4.78 11.41
C TYR A 18 7.86 -4.62 12.78
N ALA A 19 6.54 -4.70 12.84
CA ALA A 19 5.76 -4.68 14.09
C ALA A 19 4.48 -5.51 13.95
N GLY A 20 3.95 -5.96 15.09
CA GLY A 20 2.73 -6.75 15.14
C GLY A 20 2.89 -8.18 14.62
N SER A 21 1.77 -8.90 14.54
CA SER A 21 1.74 -10.25 13.98
C SER A 21 1.83 -10.22 12.45
N THR A 22 2.40 -11.27 11.86
CA THR A 22 2.41 -11.46 10.41
C THR A 22 0.99 -11.38 9.85
N PRO A 23 0.74 -10.56 8.80
CA PRO A 23 -0.59 -10.42 8.24
C PRO A 23 -1.10 -11.76 7.68
N GLN A 24 -2.35 -12.08 7.98
CA GLN A 24 -3.03 -13.25 7.42
C GLN A 24 -3.45 -12.99 5.96
N ARG A 25 -3.90 -14.04 5.28
CA ARG A 25 -4.22 -14.05 3.84
C ARG A 25 -4.98 -12.80 3.35
N ASP A 26 -6.08 -12.42 4.00
CA ASP A 26 -6.88 -11.27 3.55
C ASP A 26 -6.15 -9.93 3.68
N ALA A 27 -5.37 -9.75 4.75
CA ALA A 27 -4.56 -8.55 4.96
C ALA A 27 -3.39 -8.50 3.98
N PHE A 28 -2.74 -9.64 3.72
CA PHE A 28 -1.69 -9.78 2.71
C PHE A 28 -2.21 -9.41 1.32
N GLU A 29 -3.31 -10.03 0.87
CA GLU A 29 -3.92 -9.73 -0.44
C GLU A 29 -4.41 -8.27 -0.54
N SER A 30 -4.88 -7.69 0.57
CA SER A 30 -5.27 -6.28 0.62
C SER A 30 -4.05 -5.35 0.51
N ALA A 31 -2.92 -5.72 1.10
CA ALA A 31 -1.65 -5.01 0.95
C ALA A 31 -1.16 -5.03 -0.50
N ILE A 32 -1.15 -6.20 -1.14
CA ILE A 32 -0.75 -6.33 -2.56
C ILE A 32 -1.66 -5.48 -3.44
N LYS A 33 -2.97 -5.59 -3.27
CA LYS A 33 -3.95 -4.81 -4.05
C LYS A 33 -3.74 -3.30 -3.85
N GLY A 34 -3.59 -2.84 -2.61
CA GLY A 34 -3.36 -1.42 -2.33
C GLY A 34 -2.06 -0.91 -2.94
N ALA A 35 -0.98 -1.71 -2.88
CA ALA A 35 0.30 -1.34 -3.48
C ALA A 35 0.21 -1.22 -5.00
N ARG A 36 -0.53 -2.12 -5.67
CA ARG A 36 -0.83 -2.02 -7.10
C ARG A 36 -1.65 -0.77 -7.45
N VAL A 37 -2.61 -0.38 -6.61
CA VAL A 37 -3.38 0.86 -6.83
C VAL A 37 -2.48 2.10 -6.71
N VAL A 38 -1.66 2.19 -5.66
CA VAL A 38 -0.68 3.29 -5.51
C VAL A 38 0.24 3.36 -6.72
N ALA A 39 0.80 2.22 -7.15
CA ALA A 39 1.70 2.16 -8.30
C ALA A 39 1.01 2.58 -9.61
N ALA A 40 -0.23 2.15 -9.84
CA ALA A 40 -1.00 2.49 -11.04
C ALA A 40 -1.39 3.98 -11.11
N LEU A 41 -1.54 4.62 -9.96
CA LEU A 41 -1.91 6.04 -9.87
C LEU A 41 -0.70 6.98 -9.80
N ALA A 42 0.50 6.47 -9.51
CA ALA A 42 1.72 7.25 -9.45
C ALA A 42 2.01 8.13 -10.69
N PRO A 43 1.78 7.68 -11.95
CA PRO A 43 1.99 8.52 -13.14
C PRO A 43 1.10 9.77 -13.20
N TYR A 44 -0.02 9.76 -12.48
CA TYR A 44 -0.95 10.88 -12.40
C TYR A 44 -0.58 11.87 -11.28
N GLY A 45 0.48 11.60 -10.51
CA GLY A 45 0.95 12.48 -9.43
C GLY A 45 0.01 12.55 -8.23
N VAL A 46 -0.83 11.53 -8.03
CA VAL A 46 -1.83 11.45 -6.95
C VAL A 46 -1.73 10.10 -6.23
N ALA A 47 -2.50 9.95 -5.15
CA ALA A 47 -2.69 8.70 -4.42
C ALA A 47 -1.44 8.19 -3.71
N LEU A 48 -0.93 9.00 -2.79
CA LEU A 48 0.12 8.60 -1.86
C LEU A 48 -0.37 7.56 -0.84
N ALA A 49 -1.68 7.38 -0.70
CA ALA A 49 -2.24 6.41 0.23
C ALA A 49 -3.55 5.78 -0.28
N VAL A 50 -3.78 4.52 0.07
CA VAL A 50 -4.99 3.76 -0.24
C VAL A 50 -5.38 2.93 0.97
N VAL A 51 -6.68 2.82 1.25
CA VAL A 51 -7.20 1.87 2.25
C VAL A 51 -7.98 0.77 1.56
N VAL A 52 -7.61 -0.48 1.87
CA VAL A 52 -8.25 -1.69 1.35
C VAL A 52 -8.84 -2.50 2.50
N VAL A 53 -10.11 -2.88 2.40
CA VAL A 53 -10.83 -3.67 3.42
C VAL A 53 -11.41 -4.91 2.78
N ARG A 54 -11.10 -6.10 3.30
CA ARG A 54 -11.55 -7.39 2.73
C ARG A 54 -11.30 -7.46 1.21
N ARG A 55 -10.13 -7.00 0.76
CA ARG A 55 -9.73 -6.94 -0.65
C ARG A 55 -10.57 -5.98 -1.53
N HIS A 56 -11.35 -5.07 -0.96
CA HIS A 56 -12.04 -4.00 -1.67
C HIS A 56 -11.38 -2.66 -1.36
N VAL A 57 -11.08 -1.87 -2.40
CA VAL A 57 -10.56 -0.50 -2.20
C VAL A 57 -11.68 0.33 -1.60
N LEU A 58 -11.51 0.77 -0.36
CA LEU A 58 -12.49 1.57 0.35
C LEU A 58 -12.29 3.06 0.06
N ALA A 59 -11.04 3.52 0.06
CA ALA A 59 -10.71 4.91 -0.19
C ALA A 59 -9.31 5.04 -0.81
N VAL A 60 -9.16 6.02 -1.70
CA VAL A 60 -7.90 6.44 -2.30
C VAL A 60 -7.68 7.90 -1.92
N GLU A 61 -6.46 8.24 -1.54
CA GLU A 61 -6.00 9.62 -1.35
C GLU A 61 -5.97 10.34 -2.70
N ALA A 62 -6.33 11.61 -2.74
CA ALA A 62 -6.24 12.43 -3.93
C ALA A 62 -5.29 13.61 -3.71
N CYS A 63 -5.77 14.67 -3.06
CA CYS A 63 -4.98 15.87 -2.75
C CYS A 63 -5.12 16.28 -1.28
N GLU A 64 -5.92 15.57 -0.49
CA GLU A 64 -6.18 15.89 0.91
C GLU A 64 -5.03 15.45 1.85
N GLY A 65 -4.13 14.59 1.38
CA GLY A 65 -3.05 14.01 2.15
C GLY A 65 -3.48 12.80 2.99
N THR A 66 -2.49 12.01 3.39
CA THR A 66 -2.69 10.70 4.05
C THR A 66 -3.52 10.80 5.34
N LEU A 67 -3.31 11.84 6.16
CA LEU A 67 -4.02 11.97 7.42
C LEU A 67 -5.51 12.29 7.23
N ALA A 68 -5.84 13.12 6.23
CA ALA A 68 -7.23 13.44 5.91
C ALA A 68 -7.95 12.23 5.31
N LEU A 69 -7.29 11.46 4.44
CA LEU A 69 -7.80 10.17 3.96
C LEU A 69 -8.14 9.24 5.15
N LEU A 70 -7.21 9.05 6.08
CA LEU A 70 -7.40 8.15 7.22
C LEU A 70 -8.51 8.64 8.18
N GLY A 71 -8.67 9.96 8.33
CA GLY A 71 -9.81 10.56 9.03
C GLY A 71 -11.14 10.20 8.36
N ARG A 72 -11.25 10.42 7.05
CA ARG A 72 -12.42 10.05 6.25
C ARG A 72 -12.75 8.56 6.34
N VAL A 73 -11.73 7.70 6.35
CA VAL A 73 -11.90 6.25 6.53
C VAL A 73 -12.45 5.90 7.92
N ALA A 74 -12.03 6.61 8.97
CA ALA A 74 -12.58 6.43 10.31
C ALA A 74 -14.10 6.72 10.32
N ASP A 75 -14.52 7.77 9.61
CA ASP A 75 -15.94 8.14 9.49
C ASP A 75 -16.75 7.16 8.63
N LEU A 76 -16.12 6.43 7.71
CA LEU A 76 -16.76 5.35 6.94
C LEU A 76 -16.92 4.05 7.75
N ARG A 77 -16.12 3.85 8.80
CA ARG A 77 -16.17 2.62 9.63
C ARG A 77 -17.53 2.40 10.30
N GLN A 78 -18.27 3.47 10.60
CA GLN A 78 -19.64 3.37 11.13
C GLN A 78 -20.58 2.56 10.20
N TRP A 79 -20.21 2.33 8.94
CA TRP A 79 -21.02 1.63 7.93
C TRP A 79 -20.62 0.15 7.74
N GLY A 80 -19.52 -0.35 8.32
CA GLY A 80 -18.90 -1.61 7.86
C GLY A 80 -18.46 -2.66 8.90
N SER A 81 -18.36 -2.32 10.20
CA SER A 81 -17.96 -3.30 11.23
C SER A 81 -18.67 -3.05 12.56
N THR A 82 -19.69 -3.85 12.84
CA THR A 82 -20.37 -3.93 14.15
C THR A 82 -19.55 -4.68 15.22
N GLY A 83 -18.37 -5.22 14.86
CA GLY A 83 -17.51 -5.98 15.76
C GLY A 83 -16.28 -5.22 16.26
N ARG A 84 -15.73 -5.68 17.41
CA ARG A 84 -14.47 -5.20 18.02
C ARG A 84 -13.20 -5.49 17.17
N LYS A 85 -13.31 -6.27 16.09
CA LYS A 85 -12.16 -6.69 15.28
C LYS A 85 -11.68 -5.53 14.39
N ARG A 86 -10.37 -5.30 14.38
CA ARG A 86 -9.72 -4.41 13.40
C ARG A 86 -9.71 -5.09 12.04
N LEU A 87 -9.99 -4.34 10.97
CA LEU A 87 -10.05 -4.87 9.60
C LEU A 87 -9.48 -3.83 8.64
N GLY A 88 -8.83 -4.31 7.59
CA GLY A 88 -8.33 -3.48 6.52
C GLY A 88 -6.94 -2.92 6.74
N VAL A 89 -6.32 -2.60 5.62
CA VAL A 89 -4.91 -2.23 5.52
C VAL A 89 -4.82 -0.86 4.87
N ALA A 90 -4.09 0.06 5.51
CA ALA A 90 -3.64 1.28 4.86
C ALA A 90 -2.32 0.99 4.13
N VAL A 91 -2.27 1.25 2.84
CA VAL A 91 -1.05 1.17 2.04
C VAL A 91 -0.60 2.60 1.73
N LEU A 92 0.61 2.94 2.15
CA LEU A 92 1.17 4.29 2.09
C LEU A 92 2.42 4.28 1.21
N GLN A 93 2.51 5.18 0.25
CA GLN A 93 3.76 5.44 -0.45
C GLN A 93 4.81 5.96 0.55
N SER A 94 6.04 5.46 0.42
CA SER A 94 7.17 5.89 1.23
C SER A 94 7.39 7.40 1.10
N GLY A 95 7.63 8.07 2.22
CA GLY A 95 7.89 9.50 2.24
C GLY A 95 7.50 10.13 3.58
N ALA A 96 7.42 11.47 3.60
CA ALA A 96 7.16 12.23 4.81
C ALA A 96 5.82 11.89 5.49
N GLU A 97 4.82 11.44 4.74
CA GLU A 97 3.49 11.11 5.28
C GLU A 97 3.41 9.69 5.87
N ALA A 98 4.38 8.81 5.58
CA ALA A 98 4.43 7.44 6.08
C ALA A 98 5.07 7.31 7.47
N GLY A 99 4.81 8.28 8.35
CA GLY A 99 5.40 8.39 9.68
C GLY A 99 4.48 7.95 10.84
N PRO A 100 4.90 8.14 12.11
CA PRO A 100 4.13 7.71 13.29
C PRO A 100 2.72 8.31 13.34
N ARG A 101 2.52 9.54 12.87
CA ARG A 101 1.17 10.16 12.83
C ARG A 101 0.19 9.38 11.95
N ALA A 102 0.65 8.82 10.83
CA ALA A 102 -0.19 8.00 9.96
C ALA A 102 -0.54 6.66 10.63
N ILE A 103 0.41 6.06 11.36
CA ILE A 103 0.14 4.86 12.16
C ILE A 103 -0.93 5.12 13.22
N GLU A 104 -0.83 6.25 13.92
CA GLU A 104 -1.81 6.69 14.92
C GLU A 104 -3.19 6.97 14.30
N ALA A 105 -3.24 7.51 13.08
CA ALA A 105 -4.48 7.73 12.35
C ALA A 105 -5.11 6.41 11.86
N ALA A 106 -4.32 5.49 11.32
CA ALA A 106 -4.77 4.15 10.92
C ALA A 106 -5.32 3.37 12.12
N ALA A 107 -4.68 3.50 13.29
CA ALA A 107 -5.15 2.89 14.52
C ALA A 107 -6.54 3.43 14.93
N ARG A 108 -6.77 4.74 14.82
CA ARG A 108 -8.06 5.40 15.11
C ARG A 108 -9.14 5.03 14.09
N ALA A 109 -8.77 4.86 12.82
CA ALA A 109 -9.64 4.30 11.78
C ALA A 109 -9.98 2.81 12.01
N GLY A 110 -9.37 2.18 13.03
CA GLY A 110 -9.61 0.79 13.41
C GLY A 110 -9.10 -0.22 12.37
N LEU A 111 -8.11 0.19 11.58
CA LEU A 111 -7.41 -0.70 10.65
C LEU A 111 -6.59 -1.73 11.44
N GLU A 112 -6.30 -2.86 10.83
CA GLU A 112 -5.49 -3.94 11.42
C GLU A 112 -3.99 -3.77 11.15
N GLY A 113 -3.62 -3.03 10.10
CA GLY A 113 -2.22 -2.71 9.85
C GLY A 113 -1.98 -1.67 8.78
N VAL A 114 -0.70 -1.35 8.65
CA VAL A 114 -0.17 -0.38 7.68
C VAL A 114 0.94 -1.05 6.88
N VAL A 115 0.96 -0.81 5.57
CA VAL A 115 2.01 -1.25 4.67
C VAL A 115 2.62 -0.05 3.98
N ILE A 116 3.94 0.11 4.08
CA ILE A 116 4.66 1.15 3.36
C ILE A 116 5.16 0.56 2.04
N THR A 117 4.78 1.16 0.93
CA THR A 117 5.18 0.75 -0.40
C THR A 117 6.13 1.75 -1.04
N ARG A 118 7.07 1.25 -1.84
CA ARG A 118 7.99 2.06 -2.66
C ARG A 118 8.16 1.40 -4.01
N ARG A 119 8.36 2.23 -5.03
CA ARG A 119 8.79 1.78 -6.35
C ARG A 119 10.30 1.77 -6.44
N ALA A 120 10.88 0.58 -6.62
CA ALA A 120 12.32 0.33 -6.77
C ALA A 120 13.25 0.97 -5.70
N GLY A 121 14.53 0.59 -5.72
CA GLY A 121 15.55 1.20 -4.86
C GLY A 121 15.86 0.47 -3.56
N GLY A 122 15.60 -0.85 -3.51
CA GLY A 122 16.12 -1.75 -2.49
C GLY A 122 15.32 -1.78 -1.19
N ALA A 123 15.89 -2.43 -0.17
CA ALA A 123 15.22 -2.63 1.11
C ALA A 123 14.84 -1.30 1.77
N MET A 124 13.58 -1.19 2.18
CA MET A 124 13.06 -0.03 2.89
C MET A 124 12.66 -0.41 4.31
N VAL A 125 13.34 0.20 5.28
CA VAL A 125 13.04 0.04 6.69
C VAL A 125 12.18 1.23 7.15
N PRO A 126 10.99 1.00 7.74
CA PRO A 126 10.18 2.05 8.33
C PRO A 126 10.93 2.78 9.46
N ASP A 127 10.60 4.06 9.64
CA ASP A 127 11.11 4.88 10.73
C ASP A 127 10.87 4.23 12.11
N ALA A 128 11.83 4.38 13.04
CA ALA A 128 11.79 3.74 14.35
C ALA A 128 10.61 4.23 15.22
N GLU A 129 10.21 5.49 15.10
CA GLU A 129 9.03 6.02 15.78
C GLU A 129 7.74 5.43 15.21
N ALA A 130 7.67 5.22 13.89
CA ALA A 130 6.55 4.55 13.24
C ALA A 130 6.42 3.09 13.70
N VAL A 131 7.54 2.36 13.78
CA VAL A 131 7.59 1.01 14.36
C VAL A 131 7.12 1.01 15.82
N GLY A 132 7.60 1.96 16.62
CA GLY A 132 7.20 2.13 18.02
C GLY A 132 5.70 2.42 18.17
N ALA A 133 5.14 3.29 17.32
CA ALA A 133 3.72 3.60 17.29
C ALA A 133 2.88 2.37 16.93
N ALA A 134 3.31 1.59 15.93
CA ALA A 134 2.59 0.39 15.51
C ALA A 134 2.51 -0.64 16.65
N LYS A 135 3.64 -0.89 17.33
CA LYS A 135 3.69 -1.76 18.51
C LYS A 135 2.73 -1.31 19.60
N ARG A 136 2.76 -0.02 19.98
CA ARG A 136 1.87 0.53 21.01
C ARG A 136 0.39 0.42 20.65
N ARG A 137 0.05 0.48 19.37
CA ARG A 137 -1.34 0.42 18.88
C ARG A 137 -1.83 -0.97 18.53
N GLY A 138 -0.96 -1.99 18.61
CA GLY A 138 -1.30 -3.36 18.22
C GLY A 138 -1.60 -3.48 16.73
N LEU A 139 -0.97 -2.66 15.89
CA LEU A 139 -1.04 -2.75 14.43
C LEU A 139 0.11 -3.61 13.92
N PHE A 140 -0.13 -4.36 12.85
CA PHE A 140 1.00 -4.81 12.05
C PHE A 140 1.54 -3.64 11.21
N LEU A 141 2.86 -3.56 11.09
CA LEU A 141 3.54 -2.63 10.18
C LEU A 141 4.47 -3.44 9.30
N ALA A 142 4.30 -3.31 7.98
CA ALA A 142 5.13 -3.98 7.00
C ALA A 142 5.59 -3.04 5.88
N SER A 143 6.57 -3.47 5.10
CA SER A 143 6.94 -2.82 3.85
C SER A 143 6.85 -3.79 2.68
N ILE A 144 6.65 -3.25 1.48
CA ILE A 144 6.68 -4.00 0.23
C ILE A 144 7.27 -3.16 -0.90
N GLU A 145 8.24 -3.72 -1.61
CA GLU A 145 8.78 -3.13 -2.82
C GLU A 145 7.92 -3.51 -4.02
N MET A 146 7.56 -2.55 -4.87
CA MET A 146 6.93 -2.81 -6.16
C MET A 146 8.02 -2.77 -7.24
N ARG A 147 8.19 -3.90 -7.94
CA ARG A 147 9.20 -4.08 -8.98
C ARG A 147 8.55 -4.04 -10.34
N GLU A 148 9.20 -3.40 -11.29
CA GLU A 148 8.84 -3.51 -12.69
C GLU A 148 9.41 -4.79 -13.25
N ILE A 149 8.61 -5.46 -14.07
CA ILE A 149 9.09 -6.51 -14.94
C ILE A 149 9.38 -5.88 -16.29
N ASP A 150 10.63 -6.00 -16.74
CA ASP A 150 10.98 -5.72 -18.13
C ASP A 150 10.14 -6.67 -19.00
N THR A 151 9.19 -6.11 -19.74
CA THR A 151 8.42 -6.89 -20.71
C THR A 151 9.42 -7.34 -21.76
N VAL A 152 9.71 -8.64 -21.81
CA VAL A 152 10.60 -9.22 -22.82
C VAL A 152 10.05 -8.80 -24.18
N GLU A 153 10.81 -8.00 -24.93
CA GLU A 153 10.46 -7.68 -26.31
C GLU A 153 10.38 -9.00 -27.07
N HIS A 154 9.17 -9.39 -27.47
CA HIS A 154 9.01 -10.45 -28.46
C HIS A 154 9.59 -9.92 -29.77
N GLU A 155 10.85 -10.26 -30.06
CA GLU A 155 11.44 -10.12 -31.39
C GLU A 155 10.49 -10.82 -32.39
N SER A 156 9.68 -10.01 -33.06
CA SER A 156 8.91 -10.46 -34.21
C SER A 156 9.94 -10.73 -35.30
N GLY A 157 10.31 -12.00 -35.46
CA GLY A 157 11.17 -12.46 -36.52
C GLY A 157 10.67 -11.92 -37.86
N ASN A 158 11.42 -10.98 -38.44
CA ASN A 158 11.19 -10.47 -39.77
C ASN A 158 11.53 -11.61 -40.75
N GLY A 159 10.53 -12.43 -41.07
CA GLY A 159 10.61 -13.43 -42.12
C GLY A 159 10.77 -12.72 -43.47
N THR A 160 12.01 -12.65 -43.94
CA THR A 160 12.37 -12.25 -45.30
C THR A 160 11.68 -13.18 -46.29
N HIS A 161 10.60 -12.71 -46.91
CA HIS A 161 10.15 -13.25 -48.19
C HIS A 161 10.91 -12.52 -49.31
N GLN A 162 11.89 -13.21 -49.89
CA GLN A 162 12.28 -13.06 -51.30
C GLN A 162 12.02 -14.38 -52.01
#